data_AF-A0A7J4TEX1-F1
#
_entry.id   AF-A0A7J4TEX1-F1
#
_cell.length_a   1.000
_cell.length_b   1.000
_cell.length_c   1.000
_cell.angle_alpha   90.00
_cell.angle_beta   90.00
_cell.angle_gamma   90.00
#
_symmetry.space_group_name_H-M   'P 1'
#
loop_
_entity.id
_entity.type
_entity.pdbx_description
1 polymer ?
#
loop_
_entity_poly.entity_id
_entity_poly.type
_entity_poly.pdbx_seq_one_letter_code
_entity_poly.pdbx_strand_id
1 'polypeptide(L)'
;MAELLKSEWVRLLYIAIGMAIVLKLIFFNESFAGIWRITLALLWIAVIPGYCMTLWLNMRYQLALRLIVGSMASAAIVGIASYYIGIMGIDIWYHPFLIPPGIIAVSVLLYARKKDNASVKDAERG
;
A
#
# COMPACT_ATOMS: atom_id res chain seq x y z
N MET A 1 -20.35 -0.09 1.36
CA MET A 1 -18.90 -0.08 1.65
C MET A 1 -18.34 -1.49 1.83
N ALA A 2 -19.01 -2.39 2.55
CA ALA A 2 -18.53 -3.75 2.80
C ALA A 2 -18.26 -4.58 1.52
N GLU A 3 -19.12 -4.51 0.50
CA GLU A 3 -18.93 -5.26 -0.76
C GLU A 3 -17.77 -4.73 -1.61
N LEU A 4 -17.55 -3.42 -1.64
CA LEU A 4 -16.40 -2.81 -2.30
C LEU A 4 -15.10 -3.21 -1.58
N LEU A 5 -15.08 -3.22 -0.24
CA LEU A 5 -13.93 -3.72 0.51
C LEU A 5 -13.65 -5.19 0.22
N LYS A 6 -14.69 -6.03 0.14
CA LYS A 6 -14.56 -7.48 -0.12
C LYS A 6 -13.88 -7.74 -1.47
N SER A 7 -14.28 -7.02 -2.51
CA SER A 7 -13.69 -7.18 -3.85
C SER A 7 -12.25 -6.67 -3.94
N GLU A 8 -11.91 -5.61 -3.21
CA GLU A 8 -10.54 -5.09 -3.15
C GLU A 8 -9.58 -6.01 -2.37
N TRP A 9 -10.07 -6.64 -1.28
CA TRP A 9 -9.29 -7.65 -0.54
C TRP A 9 -8.93 -8.87 -1.39
N VAL A 10 -9.88 -9.34 -2.21
CA VAL A 10 -9.63 -10.45 -3.13
C VAL A 10 -8.57 -10.07 -4.18
N ARG A 11 -8.57 -8.83 -4.66
CA ARG A 11 -7.52 -8.33 -5.57
C ARG A 11 -6.15 -8.32 -4.92
N LEU A 12 -6.04 -7.82 -3.69
CA LEU A 12 -4.78 -7.85 -2.93
C LEU A 12 -4.29 -9.29 -2.70
N LEU A 13 -5.20 -10.24 -2.48
CA LEU A 13 -4.85 -11.65 -2.33
C LEU A 13 -4.30 -12.25 -3.64
N TYR A 14 -4.90 -11.94 -4.79
CA TYR A 14 -4.35 -12.35 -6.09
C TYR A 14 -2.95 -11.77 -6.34
N ILE A 15 -2.73 -10.50 -5.95
CA ILE A 15 -1.42 -9.86 -6.04
C ILE A 15 -0.39 -10.59 -5.15
N ALA A 16 -0.79 -10.95 -3.92
CA ALA A 16 0.06 -11.68 -2.99
C ALA A 16 0.47 -13.05 -3.54
N ILE A 17 -0.48 -13.80 -4.09
CA ILE A 17 -0.21 -15.11 -4.71
C ILE A 17 0.72 -14.94 -5.92
N GLY A 18 0.45 -13.95 -6.78
CA GLY A 18 1.32 -13.65 -7.93
C GLY A 18 2.76 -13.34 -7.50
N MET A 19 2.94 -12.49 -6.49
CA MET A 19 4.28 -12.20 -5.94
C MET A 19 4.95 -13.43 -5.34
N ALA A 20 4.22 -14.25 -4.59
CA ALA A 20 4.77 -15.47 -4.00
C ALA A 20 5.27 -16.45 -5.07
N ILE A 21 4.55 -16.58 -6.19
CA ILE A 21 4.97 -17.42 -7.33
C ILE A 21 6.25 -16.87 -7.96
N VAL A 22 6.30 -15.55 -8.24
CA VAL A 22 7.50 -14.92 -8.81
C VAL A 22 8.69 -15.05 -7.86
N LEU A 23 8.50 -14.84 -6.56
CA LEU A 23 9.56 -15.01 -5.57
C LEU A 23 10.00 -16.46 -5.42
N LYS A 24 9.09 -17.44 -5.55
CA LYS A 24 9.48 -18.86 -5.57
C LYS A 24 10.32 -19.20 -6.79
N LEU A 25 10.05 -18.58 -7.94
CA LEU A 25 10.87 -18.74 -9.14
C LEU A 25 12.26 -18.13 -8.97
N ILE A 26 12.36 -16.95 -8.35
CA ILE A 26 13.64 -16.27 -8.11
C ILE A 26 14.45 -16.97 -7.01
N PHE A 27 13.81 -17.25 -5.88
CA PHE A 27 14.42 -17.90 -4.71
C PHE A 27 14.05 -19.38 -4.69
N PHE A 28 14.43 -20.11 -5.74
CA PHE A 28 14.06 -21.52 -5.90
C PHE A 28 14.48 -22.38 -4.69
N ASN A 29 15.68 -22.12 -4.15
CA ASN A 29 16.26 -22.83 -3.01
C ASN A 29 15.67 -22.45 -1.64
N GLU A 30 14.85 -21.40 -1.55
CA GLU A 30 14.26 -21.01 -0.26
C GLU A 30 13.05 -21.84 0.13
N SER A 31 12.88 -21.97 1.44
CA SER A 31 11.72 -22.63 2.03
C SER A 31 10.42 -21.87 1.68
N PHE A 32 9.30 -22.59 1.55
CA PHE A 32 7.99 -21.95 1.33
C PHE A 32 7.65 -20.92 2.41
N ALA A 33 8.04 -21.18 3.67
CA ALA A 33 7.85 -20.26 4.77
C ALA A 33 8.67 -18.97 4.61
N GLY A 34 9.92 -19.06 4.13
CA GLY A 34 10.75 -17.89 3.84
C GLY A 34 10.14 -17.01 2.75
N ILE A 35 9.63 -17.61 1.68
CA ILE A 35 9.03 -16.88 0.56
C ILE A 35 7.75 -16.16 0.98
N TRP A 36 6.88 -16.82 1.75
CA TRP A 36 5.69 -16.17 2.29
C TRP A 36 6.03 -15.01 3.23
N ARG A 37 7.06 -15.17 4.07
CA ARG A 37 7.54 -14.09 4.95
C ARG A 37 8.03 -12.88 4.16
N ILE A 38 8.82 -13.09 3.10
CA ILE A 38 9.30 -12.01 2.23
C ILE A 38 8.14 -11.37 1.47
N THR A 39 7.22 -12.18 0.94
CA THR A 39 6.05 -11.71 0.20
C THR A 39 5.17 -10.82 1.08
N LEU A 40 4.87 -11.26 2.31
CA LEU A 40 4.09 -10.48 3.27
C LEU A 40 4.82 -9.20 3.70
N ALA A 41 6.14 -9.25 3.90
CA ALA A 41 6.93 -8.07 4.22
C ALA A 41 6.89 -7.02 3.10
N LEU A 42 7.03 -7.44 1.84
CA LEU A 42 6.94 -6.55 0.68
C LEU A 42 5.53 -5.98 0.50
N LEU A 43 4.51 -6.81 0.72
CA LEU A 43 3.13 -6.36 0.71
C LEU A 43 2.89 -5.26 1.74
N TRP A 44 3.38 -5.48 2.96
CA TRP A 44 3.22 -4.56 4.07
C TRP A 44 3.93 -3.23 3.84
N ILE A 45 5.19 -3.26 3.41
CA ILE A 45 6.03 -2.06 3.32
C ILE A 45 5.75 -1.26 2.04
N ALA A 46 5.42 -1.91 0.93
CA ALA A 46 5.31 -1.25 -0.37
C ALA A 46 3.89 -1.32 -0.96
N VAL A 47 3.35 -2.53 -1.12
CA VAL A 47 2.15 -2.73 -1.97
C VAL A 47 0.91 -2.15 -1.33
N ILE A 48 0.63 -2.44 -0.05
CA ILE A 48 -0.56 -1.97 0.67
C ILE A 48 -0.56 -0.44 0.79
N PRO A 49 0.46 0.20 1.40
CA PRO A 49 0.52 1.66 1.50
C PRO A 49 0.48 2.34 0.12
N GLY A 50 1.18 1.79 -0.88
CA GLY A 50 1.14 2.28 -2.26
C GLY A 50 -0.24 2.18 -2.90
N TYR A 51 -0.93 1.05 -2.70
CA TYR A 51 -2.28 0.85 -3.21
C TYR A 51 -3.27 1.85 -2.58
N CYS A 52 -3.18 2.06 -1.27
CA CYS A 52 -3.96 3.07 -0.55
C CYS A 52 -3.72 4.49 -1.07
N MET A 53 -2.48 4.86 -1.36
CA MET A 53 -2.18 6.17 -1.96
C MET A 53 -2.82 6.33 -3.34
N THR A 54 -2.74 5.30 -4.20
CA THR A 54 -3.37 5.38 -5.53
C THR A 54 -4.89 5.43 -5.47
N LEU A 55 -5.52 4.83 -4.45
CA LEU A 55 -6.96 4.99 -4.18
C LEU A 55 -7.29 6.45 -3.90
N TRP A 56 -6.52 7.12 -3.04
CA TRP A 56 -6.72 8.54 -2.74
C TRP A 56 -6.57 9.45 -3.97
N LEU A 57 -5.56 9.18 -4.80
CA LEU A 57 -5.30 9.89 -6.05
C LEU A 57 -6.40 9.66 -7.10
N ASN A 58 -7.35 8.75 -6.85
CA ASN A 58 -8.45 8.41 -7.76
C ASN A 58 -7.95 8.02 -9.17
N MET A 59 -6.74 7.45 -9.22
CA MET A 59 -6.12 7.02 -10.45
C MET A 59 -6.93 5.86 -11.03
N ARG A 60 -7.70 6.11 -12.09
CA ARG A 60 -8.46 5.09 -12.84
C ARG A 60 -7.58 4.23 -13.76
N TYR A 61 -6.29 4.10 -13.45
CA TYR A 61 -5.39 3.29 -14.25
C TYR A 61 -5.66 1.78 -14.07
N GLN A 62 -5.28 1.00 -15.07
CA GLN A 62 -5.28 -0.46 -14.99
C GLN A 62 -4.53 -0.93 -13.74
N LEU A 63 -5.01 -2.04 -13.15
CA LEU A 63 -4.55 -2.57 -11.86
C LEU A 63 -3.02 -2.70 -11.80
N ALA A 64 -2.38 -3.20 -12.87
CA ALA A 64 -0.94 -3.33 -12.97
C ALA A 64 -0.19 -1.99 -12.81
N LEU A 65 -0.66 -0.93 -13.46
CA LEU A 65 -0.02 0.38 -13.39
C LEU A 65 -0.18 1.01 -12.00
N ARG A 66 -1.34 0.86 -11.36
CA ARG A 66 -1.54 1.28 -9.97
C ARG A 66 -0.59 0.56 -9.02
N LEU A 67 -0.37 -0.72 -9.25
CA LEU A 67 0.52 -1.55 -8.44
C LEU A 67 1.97 -1.08 -8.55
N ILE A 68 2.45 -0.87 -9.77
CA ILE A 68 3.82 -0.43 -10.04
C ILE A 68 4.04 0.99 -9.49
N VAL A 69 3.22 1.95 -9.92
CA VAL A 69 3.35 3.36 -9.52
C VAL A 69 3.14 3.53 -8.01
N GLY A 70 2.12 2.86 -7.46
CA GLY A 70 1.83 2.90 -6.02
C GLY A 70 2.97 2.31 -5.20
N SER A 71 3.49 1.14 -5.58
CA SER A 71 4.60 0.51 -4.85
C SER A 71 5.89 1.33 -4.94
N MET A 72 6.19 1.92 -6.10
CA MET A 72 7.33 2.82 -6.27
C MET A 72 7.19 4.08 -5.40
N ALA A 73 6.01 4.71 -5.41
CA ALA A 73 5.74 5.88 -4.59
C ALA A 73 5.85 5.55 -3.09
N SER A 74 5.28 4.41 -2.67
CA SER A 74 5.40 3.96 -1.28
C SER A 74 6.83 3.67 -0.88
N ALA A 75 7.59 2.95 -1.71
CA ALA A 75 8.99 2.65 -1.42
C ALA A 75 9.84 3.93 -1.27
N ALA A 76 9.61 4.92 -2.15
CA ALA A 76 10.26 6.23 -2.05
C ALA A 76 9.91 6.95 -0.74
N ILE A 77 8.62 7.01 -0.39
CA ILE A 77 8.17 7.69 0.82
C ILE A 77 8.66 6.96 2.07
N VAL A 78 8.58 5.63 2.10
CA VAL A 78 9.07 4.84 3.23
C VAL A 78 10.57 5.02 3.40
N GLY A 79 11.34 5.00 2.31
CA GLY A 79 12.79 5.22 2.35
C GLY A 79 13.15 6.61 2.90
N ILE A 80 12.50 7.66 2.41
CA ILE A 80 12.71 9.04 2.87
C ILE A 80 12.28 9.20 4.33
N ALA A 81 11.09 8.71 4.70
CA ALA A 81 10.58 8.78 6.06
C ALA A 81 11.49 8.01 7.02
N SER A 82 11.95 6.82 6.64
CA SER A 82 12.88 6.01 7.42
C SER A 82 14.20 6.74 7.65
N TYR A 83 14.72 7.45 6.66
CA TYR A 83 15.92 8.26 6.81
C TYR A 83 15.75 9.37 7.85
N TYR A 84 14.68 10.17 7.74
CA TYR A 84 14.45 11.28 8.68
C TYR A 84 14.09 10.81 10.10
N ILE A 85 13.32 9.74 10.23
CA ILE A 85 12.99 9.14 11.53
C ILE A 85 14.25 8.58 12.20
N GLY A 86 15.15 7.97 11.42
CA GLY A 86 16.45 7.54 11.92
C GLY A 86 17.31 8.70 12.45
N ILE A 87 17.31 9.84 11.76
CA ILE A 87 18.00 11.07 12.23
C ILE A 87 17.40 11.59 13.54
N MET A 88 16.09 11.43 13.74
CA MET A 88 15.41 11.79 15.00
C MET A 88 15.75 10.86 16.18
N GLY A 89 16.56 9.82 15.96
CA GLY A 89 17.00 8.89 17.00
C GLY A 89 16.05 7.75 17.29
N ILE A 90 15.02 7.55 16.44
CA ILE A 90 14.15 6.38 16.53
C ILE A 90 14.89 5.19 15.89
N ASP A 91 14.84 4.05 16.56
CA ASP A 91 15.49 2.84 16.08
C ASP A 91 14.79 2.29 14.81
N ILE A 92 15.59 1.86 13.85
CA ILE A 92 15.20 1.28 12.57
C ILE A 92 14.26 0.08 12.78
N TRP A 93 14.39 -0.64 13.90
CA TRP A 93 13.48 -1.73 14.27
C TRP A 93 12.00 -1.31 14.31
N TYR A 94 11.69 -0.05 14.62
CA TYR A 94 10.31 0.44 14.69
C TYR A 94 9.78 0.98 13.35
N HIS A 95 10.65 1.23 12.38
CA HIS A 95 10.26 1.88 11.11
C HIS A 95 9.21 1.07 10.32
N PRO A 96 9.31 -0.27 10.19
CA PRO A 96 8.30 -1.08 9.51
C PRO A 96 6.93 -1.08 10.20
N PHE A 97 6.88 -0.71 11.49
CA PHE A 97 5.64 -0.67 12.28
C PHE A 97 5.04 0.74 12.37
N LEU A 98 5.85 1.78 12.22
CA LEU A 98 5.39 3.18 12.26
C LEU A 98 4.99 3.70 10.89
N ILE A 99 5.86 3.50 9.89
CA ILE A 99 5.78 4.21 8.62
C ILE A 99 4.63 3.69 7.74
N PRO A 100 4.52 2.37 7.44
CA PRO A 100 3.44 1.88 6.59
C PRO A 100 2.04 2.16 7.16
N PRO A 101 1.76 1.93 8.46
CA PRO A 101 0.47 2.31 9.05
C PRO A 101 0.20 3.82 8.97
N GLY A 102 1.22 4.66 9.17
CA GLY A 102 1.09 6.11 9.01
C GLY A 102 0.64 6.49 7.61
N ILE A 103 1.27 5.93 6.57
CA ILE A 103 0.91 6.18 5.17
C ILE A 103 -0.52 5.71 4.88
N ILE A 104 -0.89 4.52 5.36
CA ILE A 104 -2.24 3.97 5.19
C ILE A 104 -3.28 4.90 5.85
N ALA A 105 -3.05 5.28 7.11
CA ALA A 105 -3.96 6.13 7.88
C ALA A 105 -4.16 7.50 7.20
N VAL A 106 -3.07 8.15 6.78
CA VAL A 106 -3.15 9.43 6.06
C VAL A 106 -3.89 9.28 4.73
N SER A 107 -3.59 8.24 3.96
CA SER A 107 -4.25 7.99 2.66
C SER A 107 -5.76 7.76 2.81
N VAL A 108 -6.17 6.99 3.82
CA VAL A 108 -7.58 6.73 4.13
C VAL A 108 -8.29 7.99 4.62
N LEU A 109 -7.67 8.75 5.53
CA LEU A 109 -8.23 10.02 6.04
C LEU A 109 -8.45 11.04 4.92
N LEU A 110 -7.46 11.19 4.03
CA LEU A 110 -7.57 12.11 2.90
C LEU A 110 -8.63 11.63 1.89
N TYR A 111 -8.78 10.32 1.70
CA TYR A 111 -9.83 9.77 0.85
C TYR A 111 -11.23 10.04 1.42
N ALA A 112 -11.42 9.84 2.72
CA ALA A 112 -12.68 10.13 3.40
C ALA A 112 -13.07 11.62 3.27
N ARG A 113 -12.14 12.54 3.55
CA ARG A 113 -12.39 13.99 3.39
C ARG A 113 -12.70 14.41 1.95
N LYS A 114 -12.03 13.81 0.97
CA LYS A 114 -12.28 14.09 -0.45
C LYS A 114 -13.67 13.65 -0.89
N LYS A 115 -14.16 12.53 -0.36
CA LYS A 115 -15.50 12.02 -0.63
C LYS A 115 -16.58 12.96 -0.07
N ASP A 116 -16.42 13.44 1.16
CA ASP A 116 -17.36 14.38 1.76
C ASP A 116 -17.41 15.70 1.00
N ASN A 117 -16.26 16.27 0.63
CA ASN A 117 -16.20 17.51 -0.15
C ASN A 117 -16.79 17.37 -1.56
N ALA A 118 -16.72 16.18 -2.17
CA ALA A 118 -17.37 15.92 -3.46
C ALA A 118 -18.90 15.88 -3.30
N SER A 119 -19.39 15.23 -2.24
CA SER A 119 -20.83 15.20 -1.91
C SER A 119 -21.41 16.59 -1.62
N VAL A 120 -20.64 17.49 -1.01
CA VAL A 120 -21.07 18.87 -0.74
C VAL A 120 -21.13 19.69 -2.03
N LYS A 121 -20.14 19.56 -2.92
CA LYS A 121 -20.13 20.27 -4.22
C LYS A 121 -21.24 19.85 -5.18
N ASP A 122 -21.69 18.60 -5.10
CA ASP A 122 -22.81 18.12 -5.90
C ASP A 122 -24.17 18.60 -5.36
N ALA A 123 -24.27 18.87 -4.05
CA ALA A 123 -25.46 19.43 -3.43
C ALA A 123 -25.64 20.94 -3.69
N GLU A 124 -24.55 21.69 -3.90
CA GLU A 124 -24.59 23.12 -4.27
C GLU A 124 -24.87 23.36 -5.77
N ARG A 125 -24.91 22.31 -6.59
CA ARG A 125 -25.14 22.37 -8.04
C ARG A 125 -26.53 21.88 -8.48
N GLY A 126 -27.37 21.43 -7.56
CA GLY A 126 -28.79 21.10 -7.79
C GLY A 126 -29.70 22.25 -7.38
#